data_AF-A0A9D9VA55-F1
#
_entry.id   AF-A0A9D9VA55-F1
#
_cell.length_a   1.000
_cell.length_b   1.000
_cell.length_c   1.000
_cell.angle_alpha   90.00
_cell.angle_beta   90.00
_cell.angle_gamma   90.00
#
_symmetry.space_group_name_H-M   'P 1'
#
loop_
_entity.id
_entity.type
_entity.pdbx_description
1 polymer ?
#
loop_
_entity_poly.entity_id
_entity_poly.type
_entity_poly.pdbx_seq_one_letter_code
_entity_poly.pdbx_strand_id
1 'polypeptide(L)' 'MKMPRKNNNDRSKFIRYEPKMSNAKKRYPNKREAEEAANYQMALDLGLELFVYQDIDGGWYLTKRKMS' A
#
# COMPACT_ATOMS: atom_id res chain seq x y z
N MET A 1 29.61 27.71 -41.00
CA MET A 1 28.69 27.68 -39.84
C MET A 1 27.96 26.35 -39.83
N LYS A 2 28.18 25.48 -38.83
CA LYS A 2 27.46 24.21 -38.69
C LYS A 2 26.33 24.41 -37.68
N MET A 3 25.07 24.18 -38.10
CA MET A 3 23.97 24.05 -37.15
C MET A 3 23.91 22.60 -36.65
N PRO A 4 23.88 22.33 -35.33
CA PRO A 4 23.65 20.99 -34.84
C PRO A 4 22.18 20.62 -35.02
N ARG A 5 21.90 19.52 -35.74
CA ARG A 5 20.55 18.97 -35.87
C ARG A 5 20.09 18.46 -34.48
N LYS A 6 18.97 18.99 -33.99
CA LYS A 6 18.33 18.55 -32.75
C LYS A 6 17.74 17.15 -32.96
N ASN A 7 18.41 16.15 -32.39
CA ASN A 7 17.92 14.79 -32.23
C ASN A 7 16.72 14.81 -31.26
N ASN A 8 15.50 14.81 -31.78
CA ASN A 8 14.30 14.54 -30.99
C ASN A 8 14.15 13.02 -30.86
N ASN A 9 14.82 12.44 -29.88
CA ASN A 9 14.60 11.04 -29.51
C ASN A 9 14.46 10.92 -27.99
N ASP A 10 13.78 11.90 -27.40
CA ASP A 10 13.34 11.84 -26.02
C ASP A 10 12.13 10.89 -25.96
N ARG A 11 12.43 9.60 -25.99
CA ARG A 11 11.49 8.57 -25.56
C ARG A 11 11.36 8.71 -24.06
N SER A 12 10.60 9.72 -23.63
CA SER A 12 10.11 9.85 -22.27
C SER A 12 9.30 8.60 -21.98
N LYS A 13 9.99 7.57 -21.49
CA LYS A 13 9.37 6.38 -20.94
C LYS A 13 8.62 6.86 -19.71
N PHE A 14 7.34 7.16 -19.88
CA PHE A 14 6.42 7.27 -18.77
C PHE A 14 6.42 5.92 -18.08
N ILE A 15 7.30 5.75 -17.10
CA ILE A 15 7.23 4.65 -16.15
C ILE A 15 5.95 4.93 -15.37
N ARG A 16 4.85 4.33 -15.81
CA ARG A 16 3.63 4.29 -15.02
C ARG A 16 4.03 3.62 -13.71
N TYR A 17 4.04 4.40 -12.64
CA TYR A 17 4.19 3.87 -11.29
C TYR A 17 2.91 3.08 -11.03
N GLU A 18 2.91 1.80 -11.38
CA GLU A 18 1.93 0.88 -10.82
C GLU A 18 2.26 0.83 -9.32
N PRO A 19 1.34 1.28 -8.44
CA PRO A 19 1.53 1.00 -7.03
C PRO A 19 1.52 -0.51 -6.94
N LYS A 20 2.72 -1.10 -6.79
CA LYS A 20 2.82 -2.49 -6.39
C LYS A 20 1.92 -2.59 -5.18
N MET A 21 0.81 -3.33 -5.29
CA MET A 21 0.14 -3.88 -4.13
C MET A 21 1.16 -4.83 -3.51
N SER A 22 2.20 -4.27 -2.91
CA SER A 22 3.09 -5.02 -2.07
C SER A 22 2.15 -5.54 -1.00
N ASN A 23 2.02 -6.85 -0.92
CA ASN A 23 1.45 -7.55 0.25
C ASN A 23 2.28 -7.26 1.54
N ALA A 24 3.04 -6.16 1.56
CA ALA A 24 3.70 -5.62 2.72
C ALA A 24 2.62 -5.28 3.74
N LYS A 25 2.74 -5.93 4.90
CA LYS A 25 1.93 -5.60 6.07
C LYS A 25 2.03 -4.10 6.32
N LYS A 26 0.90 -3.41 6.26
CA LYS A 26 0.82 -1.98 6.59
C LYS A 26 1.01 -1.84 8.10
N ARG A 27 2.08 -1.14 8.49
CA ARG A 27 2.35 -0.78 9.88
C ARG A 27 1.58 0.48 10.23
N TYR A 28 0.90 0.45 11.37
CA TYR A 28 0.22 1.60 11.97
C TYR A 28 1.03 2.09 13.18
N PRO A 29 1.06 3.42 13.42
CA PRO A 29 1.82 4.00 14.53
C PRO A 29 1.21 3.63 15.89
N ASN A 30 -0.13 3.56 15.97
CA ASN A 30 -0.88 3.34 17.21
C ASN A 30 -2.01 2.33 17.01
N LYS A 31 -2.43 1.67 18.11
CA LYS A 31 -3.56 0.73 18.11
C LYS A 31 -4.85 1.34 17.56
N ARG A 32 -5.18 2.57 17.97
CA ARG A 32 -6.42 3.26 17.57
C ARG A 32 -6.52 3.43 16.06
N GLU A 33 -5.44 3.86 15.41
CA GLU A 33 -5.42 4.01 13.95
C GLU A 33 -5.55 2.66 13.23
N ALA A 34 -4.95 1.60 13.79
CA ALA A 34 -5.12 0.26 13.26
C ALA A 34 -6.58 -0.21 13.39
N GLU A 35 -7.23 0.03 14.54
CA GLU A 35 -8.64 -0.32 14.76
C GLU A 35 -9.59 0.45 13.84
N GLU A 36 -9.39 1.76 13.69
CA GLU A 36 -10.15 2.59 12.74
C GLU A 36 -9.98 2.10 11.30
N ALA A 37 -8.75 1.77 10.90
CA ALA A 37 -8.50 1.24 9.57
C ALA A 37 -9.09 -0.16 9.34
N ALA A 38 -9.10 -1.02 10.37
CA ALA A 38 -9.78 -2.31 10.34
C ALA A 38 -11.29 -2.10 10.13
N ASN A 39 -11.92 -1.26 10.96
CA ASN A 39 -13.34 -0.95 10.87
C ASN A 39 -13.72 -0.38 9.51
N TYR A 40 -12.91 0.54 8.97
CA TYR A 40 -13.13 1.10 7.64
C TYR A 40 -13.10 0.02 6.55
N GLN A 41 -12.12 -0.90 6.60
CA GLN A 41 -12.04 -1.99 5.62
C GLN A 41 -13.19 -3.00 5.76
N MET A 42 -13.59 -3.34 6.98
CA MET A 42 -14.74 -4.21 7.23
C MET A 42 -16.07 -3.56 6.85
N ALA A 43 -16.17 -2.22 6.89
CA ALA A 43 -17.34 -1.50 6.41
C ALA A 43 -17.44 -1.51 4.87
N LEU A 44 -16.32 -1.64 4.16
CA LEU A 44 -16.29 -1.75 2.70
C LEU A 44 -16.53 -3.19 2.23
N ASP A 45 -16.10 -4.19 3.00
CA ASP A 45 -16.25 -5.60 2.70
C ASP A 45 -16.87 -6.33 3.90
N LEU A 46 -18.18 -6.57 3.82
CA LEU A 46 -18.97 -7.19 4.90
C LEU A 46 -18.58 -8.63 5.21
N GLY A 47 -17.86 -9.31 4.30
CA GLY A 47 -17.33 -10.65 4.51
C GLY A 47 -15.91 -10.67 5.10
N LEU A 48 -15.31 -9.48 5.26
CA LEU A 48 -13.96 -9.32 5.78
C LEU A 48 -14.00 -9.10 7.29
N GLU A 49 -13.26 -9.94 8.02
CA GLU A 49 -13.07 -9.77 9.45
C GLU A 49 -11.58 -9.58 9.74
N LEU A 50 -11.23 -8.40 10.27
CA LEU A 50 -9.87 -7.98 10.55
C LEU A 50 -9.63 -7.85 12.05
N PHE A 51 -8.45 -8.28 12.47
CA PHE A 51 -7.97 -8.15 13.85
C PHE A 51 -6.70 -7.32 13.90
N VAL A 52 -6.63 -6.46 14.90
CA VAL A 52 -5.44 -5.65 15.20
C VAL A 52 -4.55 -6.44 16.15
N TYR A 53 -3.27 -6.55 15.83
CA TYR A 53 -2.27 -7.15 16.71
C TYR A 53 -0.98 -6.34 16.71
N GLN A 54 -0.18 -6.49 17.76
CA GLN A 54 1.16 -5.92 17.87
C GLN A 54 2.19 -7.01 17.59
N ASP A 55 3.15 -6.74 16.72
CA ASP A 55 4.25 -7.66 16.41
C ASP A 55 5.50 -7.34 17.27
N ILE A 56 6.54 -8.16 17.17
CA ILE A 56 7.75 -8.10 18.03
C ILE A 56 8.52 -6.78 17.85
N ASP A 57 8.37 -6.11 16.69
CA ASP A 57 8.93 -4.80 16.40
C ASP A 57 8.14 -3.63 17.04
N GLY A 58 7.10 -3.94 17.83
CA GLY A 58 6.20 -2.99 18.46
C GLY A 58 5.24 -2.30 17.49
N GLY A 59 5.23 -2.70 16.21
CA GLY A 59 4.33 -2.17 15.20
C GLY A 59 2.91 -2.73 15.33
N TRP A 60 1.92 -1.90 14.99
CA TRP A 60 0.52 -2.33 14.92
C TRP A 60 0.17 -2.77 13.50
N TYR A 61 -0.46 -3.92 13.37
CA TYR A 61 -0.76 -4.54 12.10
C TYR A 61 -2.19 -5.09 12.06
N LEU A 62 -2.67 -5.32 10.85
CA LEU A 62 -3.95 -5.96 10.58
C LEU A 62 -3.73 -7.38 10.09
N THR A 63 -4.53 -8.31 10.58
CA THR A 63 -4.59 -9.69 10.07
C THR A 63 -6.03 -10.06 9.76
N LYS A 64 -6.24 -10.85 8.70
CA LYS A 64 -7.54 -11.42 8.38
C LYS A 64 -7.80 -12.61 9.28
N ARG A 65 -9.01 -12.74 9.83
CA ARG A 65 -9.43 -14.02 10.41
C ARG A 65 -9.71 -14.97 9.27
N LYS A 66 -8.89 -16.02 9.16
CA LYS A 66 -9.28 -17.19 8.36
C LYS A 66 -10.44 -17.86 9.09
N MET A 67 -11.64 -17.80 8.52
CA MET A 67 -12.64 -18.83 8.79
C MET A 67 -12.07 -20.13 8.21
N SER A 68 -11.80 -21.10 9.08
CA SER A 68 -11.50 -22.48 8.70
C SER A 68 -12.76 -23.29 8.54
#